data_AF-A0A2M7SQ82-F1
#
_entry.id   AF-A0A2M7SQ82-F1
#
_cell.length_a   1.000
_cell.length_b   1.000
_cell.length_c   1.000
_cell.angle_alpha   90.00
_cell.angle_beta   90.00
_cell.angle_gamma   90.00
#
_symmetry.space_group_name_H-M   'P 1'
#
loop_
_entity.id
_entity.type
_entity.pdbx_description
1 polymer ?
#
loop_
_entity_poly.entity_id
_entity_poly.type
_entity_poly.pdbx_seq_one_letter_code
_entity_poly.pdbx_strand_id
1 'polypeptide(L)' 'IELDRTEIFTHLRFWPVIRITAGDEEATVVEARTRRALQAAQKYSLVANSVKSEIIIAPKIEIVSNP' A
#
# COMPACT_ATOMS: atom_id res chain seq x y z
N ILE A 1 3.11 27.10 -1.44
CA ILE A 1 4.00 26.60 -0.37
C ILE A 1 5.32 26.29 -1.06
N GLU A 2 6.29 27.18 -0.91
CA GLU A 2 7.63 26.98 -1.46
C GLU A 2 8.41 26.25 -0.36
N LEU A 3 8.63 24.95 -0.54
CA LEU A 3 9.47 24.15 0.37
C LEU A 3 10.91 24.61 0.13
N ASP A 4 11.56 25.07 1.19
CA ASP A 4 12.96 25.45 1.15
C ASP A 4 13.77 24.23 0.69
N ARG A 5 14.73 24.40 -0.23
CA ARG A 5 15.40 23.28 -0.92
C ARG A 5 16.27 22.41 0.01
N THR A 6 16.32 22.74 1.29
CA THR A 6 17.00 22.02 2.37
C THR A 6 16.09 21.06 3.14
N GLU A 7 14.78 21.08 2.90
CA GLU A 7 13.82 20.26 3.64
C GLU A 7 13.57 18.93 2.90
N ILE A 8 14.07 17.84 3.47
CA ILE A 8 13.83 16.49 2.97
C ILE A 8 12.82 15.82 3.89
N PHE A 9 11.75 15.26 3.34
CA PHE A 9 10.86 14.38 4.09
C PHE A 9 11.65 13.19 4.62
N THR A 10 11.67 12.99 5.93
CA THR A 10 12.34 11.83 6.53
C THR A 10 11.45 10.59 6.49
N HIS A 11 10.13 10.79 6.53
CA HIS A 11 9.13 9.73 6.53
C HIS A 11 7.97 10.06 5.59
N LEU A 12 7.57 9.07 4.79
CA LEU A 12 6.36 9.10 3.97
C LEU A 12 5.41 8.03 4.48
N ARG A 13 4.25 8.45 4.97
CA ARG A 13 3.24 7.54 5.53
C ARG A 13 2.05 7.46 4.58
N PHE A 14 1.66 6.24 4.24
CA PHE A 14 0.54 5.95 3.35
C PHE A 14 -0.48 5.09 4.07
N TRP A 15 -1.76 5.43 3.88
CA TRP A 15 -2.90 4.68 4.43
C TRP A 15 -3.84 4.26 3.30
N PRO A 16 -3.39 3.40 2.37
CA PRO A 16 -4.21 3.01 1.23
C PRO A 16 -5.40 2.16 1.70
N VAL A 17 -6.56 2.42 1.13
CA VAL A 17 -7.74 1.55 1.25
C VAL A 17 -7.82 0.69 0.00
N ILE A 18 -7.70 -0.62 0.19
CA ILE A 18 -7.73 -1.62 -0.88
C ILE A 18 -9.05 -2.36 -0.78
N ARG A 19 -9.96 -2.11 -1.74
CA ARG A 19 -11.22 -2.84 -1.86
C ARG A 19 -11.11 -3.91 -2.92
N ILE A 20 -11.47 -5.13 -2.57
CA ILE A 20 -11.41 -6.27 -3.49
C ILE A 20 -12.57 -7.23 -3.22
N THR A 21 -13.17 -7.77 -4.29
CA THR A 21 -14.25 -8.76 -4.19
C THR A 21 -13.67 -10.15 -3.95
N ALA A 22 -14.31 -10.94 -3.07
CA ALA A 22 -13.88 -12.31 -2.81
C ALA A 22 -14.17 -13.29 -3.97
N GLY A 23 -15.20 -12.98 -4.77
CA GLY A 23 -15.70 -13.91 -5.79
C GLY A 23 -16.21 -15.18 -5.13
N ASP A 24 -15.82 -16.33 -5.69
CA ASP A 24 -16.12 -17.66 -5.14
C ASP A 24 -15.04 -18.16 -4.15
N GLU A 25 -14.02 -17.34 -3.86
CA GLU A 25 -12.95 -17.70 -2.94
C GLU A 25 -13.26 -17.27 -1.50
N GLU A 26 -12.69 -17.99 -0.53
CA GLU A 26 -12.74 -17.60 0.89
C GLU A 26 -12.09 -16.23 1.13
N ALA A 27 -12.78 -15.37 1.87
CA ALA A 27 -12.32 -13.99 2.12
C ALA A 27 -10.92 -13.92 2.71
N THR A 28 -10.57 -14.86 3.60
CA THR A 28 -9.25 -14.95 4.24
C THR A 28 -8.14 -15.28 3.24
N VAL A 29 -8.42 -16.10 2.23
CA VAL A 29 -7.48 -16.45 1.16
C VAL A 29 -7.20 -15.23 0.29
N VAL A 30 -8.26 -14.49 -0.08
CA VAL A 30 -8.16 -13.26 -0.86
C VAL A 30 -7.42 -12.18 -0.09
N GLU A 31 -7.69 -12.02 1.20
CA GLU A 31 -6.96 -11.08 2.06
C GLU A 31 -5.47 -11.43 2.12
N ALA A 32 -5.13 -12.70 2.39
CA ALA A 32 -3.73 -13.14 2.46
C ALA A 32 -2.98 -12.97 1.13
N ARG A 33 -3.66 -13.20 0.00
CA ARG A 33 -3.11 -12.95 -1.34
C ARG A 33 -2.91 -11.46 -1.58
N THR A 34 -3.89 -10.63 -1.23
CA THR A 34 -3.82 -9.16 -1.36
C THR A 34 -2.66 -8.60 -0.53
N ARG A 35 -2.47 -9.10 0.69
CA ARG A 35 -1.36 -8.70 1.56
C ARG A 35 0.00 -9.05 0.95
N ARG A 36 0.15 -10.25 0.37
CA ARG A 36 1.36 -10.66 -0.35
C ARG A 36 1.61 -9.80 -1.60
N ALA A 37 0.56 -9.50 -2.36
CA ALA A 37 0.66 -8.63 -3.53
C ALA A 37 1.13 -7.22 -3.15
N LEU A 38 0.61 -6.66 -2.04
CA LEU A 38 1.05 -5.37 -1.53
C LEU A 38 2.52 -5.37 -1.10
N GLN A 39 2.98 -6.43 -0.41
CA GLN A 39 4.40 -6.57 -0.04
C GLN A 39 5.31 -6.62 -1.29
N ALA A 40 4.90 -7.35 -2.32
CA ALA A 40 5.62 -7.38 -3.59
C ALA A 40 5.62 -6.00 -4.26
N ALA A 41 4.48 -5.32 -4.32
CA ALA A 41 4.38 -3.98 -4.89
C ALA A 41 5.29 -2.98 -4.16
N GLN A 42 5.39 -3.05 -2.83
CA GLN A 42 6.32 -2.23 -2.06
C GLN A 42 7.78 -2.54 -2.43
N LYS A 43 8.16 -3.83 -2.52
CA LYS A 43 9.51 -4.25 -2.85
C LYS A 43 9.93 -3.85 -4.27
N TYR A 44 9.03 -3.97 -5.24
CA TYR A 44 9.34 -3.80 -6.66
C TYR A 44 8.96 -2.43 -7.24
N SER A 45 8.35 -1.54 -6.45
CA SER A 45 7.99 -0.20 -6.90
C SER A 45 9.25 0.65 -7.14
N LEU A 46 9.50 1.00 -8.40
CA LEU A 46 10.61 1.88 -8.78
C LEU A 46 10.49 3.26 -8.12
N VAL A 47 9.27 3.77 -7.96
CA VAL A 47 9.03 5.04 -7.29
C VAL A 47 9.37 4.93 -5.81
N ALA A 48 8.87 3.89 -5.13
CA ALA A 48 9.15 3.66 -3.71
C ALA A 48 10.65 3.44 -3.45
N ASN A 49 11.34 2.78 -4.37
CA ASN A 49 12.77 2.52 -4.27
C ASN A 49 13.64 3.74 -4.68
N SER A 50 13.05 4.78 -5.27
CA SER A 50 13.79 5.99 -5.70
C SER A 50 13.81 7.11 -4.66
N VAL A 51 12.98 7.02 -3.62
CA VAL A 51 12.94 8.01 -2.53
C VAL A 51 13.91 7.62 -1.42
N LYS A 52 14.51 8.63 -0.77
CA LYS A 52 15.44 8.43 0.36
C LYS A 52 14.75 8.32 1.71
N SER A 53 13.50 8.76 1.78
CA SER A 53 12.67 8.77 2.98
C SER A 53 12.25 7.36 3.38
N GLU A 54 12.05 7.12 4.68
CA GLU A 54 11.41 5.90 5.13
C GLU A 54 9.95 5.87 4.64
N ILE A 55 9.55 4.78 3.97
CA ILE A 55 8.17 4.56 3.54
C ILE A 55 7.46 3.64 4.53
N ILE A 56 6.40 4.14 5.13
CA ILE A 56 5.53 3.40 6.04
C ILE A 56 4.16 3.24 5.37
N ILE A 57 3.70 2.01 5.19
CA ILE A 57 2.40 1.72 4.58
C ILE A 57 1.53 1.00 5.60
N ALA A 58 0.39 1.61 5.95
CA ALA A 58 -0.62 1.06 6.84
C ALA A 58 -1.92 0.83 6.04
N PRO A 59 -2.01 -0.29 5.30
CA PRO A 59 -3.15 -0.55 4.44
C PRO A 59 -4.39 -0.96 5.23
N LYS A 60 -5.55 -0.53 4.76
CA LYS A 60 -6.85 -1.14 5.12
C LYS A 60 -7.31 -1.99 3.95
N ILE A 61 -7.41 -3.31 4.16
CA ILE A 61 -7.93 -4.24 3.14
C ILE A 61 -9.40 -4.50 3.48
N GLU A 62 -10.28 -4.21 2.54
CA GLU A 62 -11.72 -4.42 2.63
C GLU A 62 -12.10 -5.49 1.61
N ILE A 63 -12.43 -6.69 2.11
CA ILE A 63 -13.02 -7.74 1.27
C ILE A 63 -14.52 -7.44 1.18
N VAL A 64 -15.00 -7.12 -0.02
CA VAL A 64 -16.40 -6.78 -0.25
C VAL A 64 -17.13 -7.95 -0.89
N SER A 65 -18.35 -8.22 -0.41
CA SER A 65 -19.32 -9.04 -1.13
C SER A 65 -19.90 -8.18 -2.25
N ASN A 66 -20.00 -8.70 -3.47
CA ASN A 66 -20.74 -7.98 -4.50
C ASN A 66 -22.22 -7.89 -4.05
N PRO A 67 -22.90 -6.74 -4.24
CA PRO A 67 -24.33 -6.63 -3.96
C PRO A 67 -25.17 -7.54 -4.85
#